data_AF-A0A2N2SPI5-F1
#
_entry.id   AF-A0A2N2SPI5-F1
#
_cell.length_a   1.000
_cell.length_b   1.000
_cell.length_c   1.000
_cell.angle_alpha   90.00
_cell.angle_beta   90.00
_cell.angle_gamma   90.00
#
_symmetry.space_group_name_H-M   'P 1'
#
loop_
_entity.id
_entity.type
_entity.pdbx_description
1 polymer ?
#
loop_
_entity_poly.entity_id
_entity_poly.type
_entity_poly.pdbx_seq_one_letter_code
_entity_poly.pdbx_strand_id
1 'polypeptide(L)'
;MPETLIKVDLKQSPYENEMVHNRWHPDIPMACWVKPGDDFVLETYDWTGGAIKNDDDAADVRDVDLSTVHFLSGPVGVEGAEPGDLLVVDLLDIGARDDSLWGFNGFFSKTNGGGFLTEHFPHAQKSIWDFEGMFTKSRHIPGVNFAGLIHPGLIGCLPDQKMLDMWNEREVDFIATQPDRVPPLANPP
;
A
#
# COMPACT_ATOMS: atom_id res chain seq x y z
N MET A 1 -23.08 2.10 13.44
CA MET A 1 -22.03 1.97 12.44
C MET A 1 -20.73 2.35 13.13
N PRO A 2 -19.64 1.58 12.92
CA PRO A 2 -18.34 1.92 13.49
C PRO A 2 -17.90 3.33 13.07
N GLU A 3 -17.19 4.02 13.95
CA GLU A 3 -16.68 5.36 13.68
C GLU A 3 -15.48 5.30 12.73
N THR A 4 -15.42 6.24 11.77
CA THR A 4 -14.22 6.41 10.92
C THR A 4 -13.19 7.26 11.65
N LEU A 5 -12.14 6.63 12.16
CA LEU A 5 -11.11 7.28 12.96
C LEU A 5 -10.06 8.00 12.11
N ILE A 6 -9.65 7.41 10.99
CA ILE A 6 -8.76 8.04 10.02
C ILE A 6 -9.54 8.26 8.72
N LYS A 7 -9.63 9.52 8.30
CA LYS A 7 -10.31 9.94 7.07
C LYS A 7 -9.29 10.34 6.03
N VAL A 8 -9.65 10.12 4.76
CA VAL A 8 -8.81 10.38 3.60
C VAL A 8 -9.58 11.21 2.57
N ASP A 9 -9.03 12.35 2.19
CA ASP A 9 -9.44 13.08 0.99
C ASP A 9 -8.48 12.72 -0.16
N LEU A 10 -8.99 11.98 -1.16
CA LEU A 10 -8.21 11.55 -2.32
C LEU A 10 -7.69 12.71 -3.19
N LYS A 11 -8.18 13.94 -2.99
CA LYS A 11 -7.68 15.15 -3.67
C LYS A 11 -6.56 15.84 -2.89
N GLN A 12 -6.40 15.50 -1.61
CA GLN A 12 -5.35 16.01 -0.75
C GLN A 12 -4.07 15.19 -0.96
N SER A 13 -2.92 15.86 -0.93
CA SER A 13 -1.63 15.17 -0.88
C SER A 13 -1.54 14.32 0.39
N PRO A 14 -1.13 13.04 0.32
CA PRO A 14 -0.97 12.20 1.52
C PRO A 14 -0.02 12.80 2.55
N TYR A 15 0.97 13.60 2.11
CA TYR A 15 1.92 14.29 2.99
C TYR A 15 1.30 15.40 3.86
N GLU A 16 0.08 15.83 3.54
CA GLU A 16 -0.67 16.82 4.32
C GLU A 16 -1.61 16.15 5.35
N ASN A 17 -1.72 14.82 5.34
CA ASN A 17 -2.50 14.07 6.30
C ASN A 17 -1.58 13.51 7.40
N GLU A 18 -1.61 14.14 8.58
CA GLU A 18 -0.76 13.77 9.73
C GLU A 18 -1.03 12.36 10.28
N MET A 19 -2.12 11.72 9.87
CA MET A 19 -2.48 10.34 10.25
C MET A 19 -2.00 9.29 9.24
N VAL A 20 -1.16 9.70 8.29
CA VAL A 20 -0.62 8.85 7.23
C VAL A 20 0.90 8.84 7.28
N HIS A 21 1.50 7.67 7.09
CA HIS A 21 2.95 7.50 7.01
C HIS A 21 3.33 6.56 5.85
N ASN A 22 4.59 6.61 5.40
CA ASN A 22 5.08 5.72 4.33
C ASN A 22 6.41 5.03 4.65
N ARG A 23 6.80 5.04 5.93
CA ARG A 23 7.98 4.37 6.47
C ARG A 23 7.66 3.71 7.80
N TRP A 24 8.41 2.66 8.12
CA TRP A 24 8.32 1.98 9.41
C TRP A 24 9.39 2.52 10.34
N HIS A 25 8.97 3.11 11.47
CA HIS A 25 9.90 3.62 12.47
C HIS A 25 9.24 3.58 13.86
N PRO A 26 9.96 3.17 14.93
CA PRO A 26 9.38 3.04 16.28
C PRO A 26 8.83 4.35 16.84
N ASP A 27 9.41 5.49 16.43
CA ASP A 27 9.07 6.81 16.97
C ASP A 27 7.93 7.53 16.23
N ILE A 28 7.28 6.90 15.25
CA ILE A 28 6.09 7.51 14.61
C ILE A 28 4.98 7.58 15.68
N PRO A 29 4.45 8.78 15.99
CA PRO A 29 3.40 8.91 16.99
C PRO A 29 2.11 8.22 16.51
N MET A 30 1.35 7.68 17.45
CA MET A 30 0.04 7.09 17.15
C MET A 30 -0.90 8.17 16.60
N ALA A 31 -1.53 7.91 15.45
CA ALA A 31 -2.50 8.79 14.81
C ALA A 31 -3.80 8.90 15.63
N CYS A 32 -4.20 7.82 16.28
CA CYS A 32 -5.34 7.76 17.19
C CYS A 32 -5.16 6.62 18.21
N TRP A 33 -6.03 6.59 19.23
CA TRP A 33 -6.03 5.57 20.28
C TRP A 33 -7.40 4.90 20.39
N VAL A 34 -7.39 3.58 20.59
CA VAL A 34 -8.58 2.75 20.80
C VAL A 34 -8.38 1.82 21.99
N LYS A 35 -9.49 1.25 22.49
CA LYS A 35 -9.47 0.24 23.54
C LYS A 35 -9.55 -1.17 22.93
N PRO A 36 -9.02 -2.19 23.62
CA PRO A 36 -9.24 -3.58 23.21
C PRO A 36 -10.74 -3.88 23.05
N GLY A 37 -11.13 -4.38 21.88
CA GLY A 37 -12.51 -4.72 21.53
C GLY A 37 -13.31 -3.61 20.83
N ASP A 38 -12.72 -2.45 20.55
CA ASP A 38 -13.38 -1.41 19.76
C ASP A 38 -13.44 -1.77 18.26
N ASP A 39 -14.60 -1.57 17.63
CA ASP A 39 -14.81 -1.67 16.19
C ASP A 39 -14.75 -0.27 15.54
N PHE A 40 -13.94 -0.11 14.49
CA PHE A 40 -13.74 1.17 13.82
C PHE A 40 -13.44 1.01 12.31
N VAL A 41 -13.42 2.13 11.59
CA VAL A 41 -13.09 2.21 10.15
C VAL A 41 -11.87 3.10 9.96
N LEU A 42 -10.97 2.67 9.06
CA LEU A 42 -9.87 3.48 8.53
C LEU A 42 -10.06 3.63 7.02
N GLU A 43 -10.10 4.87 6.53
CA GLU A 43 -9.99 5.13 5.10
C GLU A 43 -8.51 5.11 4.68
N THR A 44 -8.23 4.76 3.42
CA THR A 44 -6.88 4.64 2.88
C THR A 44 -6.76 5.34 1.55
N TYR A 45 -5.57 5.88 1.25
CA TYR A 45 -5.18 6.17 -0.12
C TYR A 45 -4.89 4.84 -0.85
N ASP A 46 -4.91 4.83 -2.17
CA ASP A 46 -4.18 3.78 -2.88
C ASP A 46 -2.68 3.92 -2.55
N TRP A 47 -1.93 2.82 -2.69
CA TRP A 47 -0.53 2.77 -2.28
C TRP A 47 0.38 3.85 -2.89
N THR A 48 0.04 4.39 -4.07
CA THR A 48 0.77 5.47 -4.75
C THR A 48 0.32 6.87 -4.38
N GLY A 49 -0.73 7.02 -3.57
CA GLY A 49 -1.27 8.34 -3.21
C GLY A 49 -1.93 9.04 -4.38
N GLY A 50 -2.51 8.29 -5.32
CA GLY A 50 -3.18 8.82 -6.50
C GLY A 50 -2.27 9.08 -7.70
N ALA A 51 -1.05 8.54 -7.76
CA ALA A 51 -0.15 8.74 -8.90
C ALA A 51 -0.73 8.15 -10.20
N ILE A 52 -1.36 6.97 -10.11
CA ILE A 52 -1.94 6.26 -11.25
C ILE A 52 -3.34 6.77 -11.56
N LYS A 53 -3.67 6.89 -12.86
CA LYS A 53 -4.89 7.49 -13.39
C LYS A 53 -5.74 6.46 -14.12
N ASN A 54 -7.05 6.69 -14.09
CA ASN A 54 -8.02 5.93 -14.87
C ASN A 54 -8.08 6.46 -16.31
N ASP A 55 -7.10 6.08 -17.10
CA ASP A 55 -7.00 6.34 -18.53
C ASP A 55 -6.32 5.16 -19.22
N ASP A 56 -6.09 5.29 -20.53
CA ASP A 56 -5.55 4.23 -21.37
C ASP A 56 -4.06 4.47 -21.72
N ASP A 57 -3.34 5.25 -20.90
CA ASP A 57 -1.90 5.51 -21.03
C ASP A 57 -1.13 4.91 -19.85
N ALA A 58 -0.11 4.10 -20.13
CA ALA A 58 0.73 3.47 -19.09
C ALA A 58 1.92 4.34 -18.65
N ALA A 59 2.02 5.59 -19.11
CA ALA A 59 3.10 6.50 -18.74
C ALA A 59 3.15 6.77 -17.23
N ASP A 60 2.01 6.82 -16.55
CA ASP A 60 1.96 6.96 -15.09
C ASP A 60 2.58 5.76 -14.35
N VAL A 61 2.35 4.54 -14.82
CA VAL A 61 3.01 3.33 -14.30
C VAL A 61 4.50 3.34 -14.60
N ARG A 62 4.91 3.86 -15.77
CA ARG A 62 6.32 3.98 -16.15
C ARG A 62 7.07 4.95 -15.24
N ASP A 63 6.45 6.08 -14.92
CA ASP A 63 7.12 7.25 -14.34
C ASP A 63 6.84 7.44 -12.85
N VAL A 64 5.98 6.60 -12.24
CA VAL A 64 5.69 6.69 -10.81
C VAL A 64 6.97 6.62 -9.96
N ASP A 65 7.05 7.49 -8.97
CA ASP A 65 8.13 7.49 -7.99
C ASP A 65 7.88 6.41 -6.93
N LEU A 66 8.51 5.25 -7.13
CA LEU A 66 8.40 4.11 -6.24
C LEU A 66 9.07 4.32 -4.88
N SER A 67 9.77 5.44 -4.64
CA SER A 67 10.28 5.77 -3.29
C SER A 67 9.16 6.26 -2.36
N THR A 68 8.03 6.72 -2.92
CA THR A 68 6.92 7.29 -2.15
C THR A 68 6.01 6.24 -1.51
N VAL A 69 5.92 5.04 -2.09
CA VAL A 69 5.00 3.99 -1.65
C VAL A 69 5.47 3.34 -0.33
N HIS A 70 4.58 2.83 0.52
CA HIS A 70 3.12 2.84 0.47
C HIS A 70 2.59 3.87 1.46
N PHE A 71 1.56 4.65 1.12
CA PHE A 71 0.90 5.52 2.10
C PHE A 71 -0.07 4.71 2.98
N LEU A 72 0.26 4.58 4.26
CA LEU A 72 -0.45 3.78 5.26
C LEU A 72 -1.22 4.68 6.22
N SER A 73 -2.47 4.34 6.50
CA SER A 73 -3.29 5.01 7.52
C SER A 73 -3.00 4.42 8.90
N GLY A 74 -2.46 5.25 9.80
CA GLY A 74 -2.03 4.86 11.13
C GLY A 74 -0.79 5.64 11.56
N PRO A 75 -0.08 5.18 12.60
CA PRO A 75 -0.33 3.97 13.39
C PRO A 75 -1.52 4.12 14.35
N VAL A 76 -2.29 3.05 14.58
CA VAL A 76 -3.38 3.05 15.59
C VAL A 76 -2.84 2.48 16.91
N GLY A 77 -2.91 3.27 17.98
CA GLY A 77 -2.53 2.86 19.32
C GLY A 77 -3.63 2.06 20.01
N VAL A 78 -3.27 0.97 20.69
CA VAL A 78 -4.21 0.15 21.48
C VAL A 78 -3.84 0.28 22.95
N GLU A 79 -4.77 0.76 23.77
CA GLU A 79 -4.56 0.92 25.21
C GLU A 79 -4.17 -0.41 25.87
N GLY A 80 -3.00 -0.42 26.54
CA GLY A 80 -2.51 -1.57 27.29
C GLY A 80 -1.77 -2.63 26.47
N ALA A 81 -1.55 -2.44 25.16
CA ALA A 81 -0.72 -3.35 24.37
C ALA A 81 0.77 -3.18 24.70
N GLU A 82 1.47 -4.30 24.94
CA GLU A 82 2.89 -4.31 25.33
C GLU A 82 3.77 -5.14 24.36
N PRO A 83 5.08 -4.88 24.30
CA PRO A 83 6.00 -5.73 23.54
C PRO A 83 5.94 -7.20 24.00
N GLY A 84 5.61 -8.10 23.08
CA GLY A 84 5.46 -9.54 23.35
C GLY A 84 4.01 -10.03 23.30
N ASP A 85 3.04 -9.11 23.29
CA ASP A 85 1.64 -9.45 23.07
C ASP A 85 1.35 -9.84 21.61
N LEU A 86 0.17 -10.44 21.40
CA LEU A 86 -0.42 -10.64 20.08
C LEU A 86 -1.60 -9.68 19.93
N LEU A 87 -1.54 -8.82 18.91
CA LEU A 87 -2.70 -8.04 18.49
C LEU A 87 -3.58 -8.89 17.58
N VAL A 88 -4.78 -9.22 18.05
CA VAL A 88 -5.80 -9.91 17.25
C VAL A 88 -6.62 -8.87 16.51
N VAL A 89 -6.68 -8.99 15.18
CA VAL A 89 -7.44 -8.08 14.31
C VAL A 89 -8.44 -8.90 13.51
N ASP A 90 -9.73 -8.66 13.77
CA ASP A 90 -10.81 -9.19 12.95
C ASP A 90 -11.12 -8.19 11.83
N LEU A 91 -10.84 -8.57 10.59
CA LEU A 91 -11.19 -7.78 9.40
C LEU A 91 -12.68 -8.00 9.09
N LEU A 92 -13.54 -7.17 9.69
CA LEU A 92 -14.99 -7.33 9.61
C LEU A 92 -15.54 -7.09 8.20
N ASP A 93 -15.02 -6.09 7.48
CA ASP A 93 -15.36 -5.80 6.08
C ASP A 93 -14.29 -4.91 5.43
N ILE A 94 -14.21 -4.92 4.10
CA ILE A 94 -13.31 -4.09 3.29
C ILE A 94 -14.01 -3.74 1.98
N GLY A 95 -13.92 -2.49 1.53
CA GLY A 95 -14.52 -2.04 0.27
C GLY A 95 -13.80 -0.88 -0.39
N ALA A 96 -14.20 -0.62 -1.63
CA ALA A 96 -13.81 0.61 -2.34
C ALA A 96 -14.66 1.79 -1.85
N ARG A 97 -14.16 3.01 -2.05
CA ARG A 97 -14.93 4.22 -1.78
C ARG A 97 -16.01 4.43 -2.84
N ASP A 98 -17.16 4.95 -2.43
CA ASP A 98 -18.28 5.27 -3.34
C ASP A 98 -17.88 6.28 -4.44
N ASP A 99 -16.93 7.17 -4.16
CA ASP A 99 -16.39 8.15 -5.09
C ASP A 99 -15.20 7.65 -5.93
N SER A 100 -14.78 6.38 -5.74
CA SER A 100 -13.65 5.76 -6.46
C SER A 100 -13.86 4.26 -6.70
N LEU A 101 -14.86 3.95 -7.53
CA LEU A 101 -15.26 2.57 -7.88
C LEU A 101 -14.44 1.97 -9.03
N TRP A 102 -13.12 2.13 -8.97
CA TRP A 102 -12.18 1.53 -9.93
C TRP A 102 -10.82 1.28 -9.26
N GLY A 103 -10.02 0.42 -9.86
CA GLY A 103 -8.64 0.15 -9.49
C GLY A 103 -7.77 -0.13 -10.70
N PHE A 104 -6.48 -0.35 -10.47
CA PHE A 104 -5.53 -0.62 -11.54
C PHE A 104 -4.66 -1.84 -11.24
N ASN A 105 -4.21 -2.47 -12.31
CA ASN A 105 -3.09 -3.39 -12.31
C ASN A 105 -2.08 -2.89 -13.36
N GLY A 106 -0.79 -3.14 -13.13
CA GLY A 106 0.22 -2.76 -14.10
C GLY A 106 1.46 -3.64 -14.03
N PHE A 107 2.26 -3.55 -15.09
CA PHE A 107 3.62 -4.04 -15.10
C PHE A 107 4.51 -2.82 -15.00
N PHE A 108 5.46 -2.83 -14.10
CA PHE A 108 6.49 -1.80 -14.07
C PHE A 108 7.50 -2.01 -15.19
N SER A 109 8.08 -0.90 -15.67
CA SER A 109 9.24 -0.98 -16.55
C SER A 109 10.39 -1.70 -15.85
N LYS A 110 11.21 -2.45 -16.59
CA LYS A 110 12.47 -3.03 -16.07
C LYS A 110 13.36 -1.98 -15.40
N THR A 111 13.32 -0.75 -15.90
CA THR A 111 14.15 0.36 -15.42
C THR A 111 13.53 1.13 -14.25
N ASN A 112 12.30 0.82 -13.85
CA ASN A 112 11.62 1.48 -12.73
C ASN A 112 10.73 0.47 -11.99
N GLY A 113 11.32 -0.41 -11.18
CA GLY A 113 10.63 -1.41 -10.36
C GLY A 113 10.73 -2.85 -10.87
N GLY A 114 10.38 -3.09 -12.14
CA GLY A 114 10.31 -4.44 -12.70
C GLY A 114 9.26 -5.35 -12.03
N GLY A 115 9.45 -6.66 -12.12
CA GLY A 115 8.47 -7.67 -11.72
C GLY A 115 8.88 -9.08 -12.12
N PHE A 116 8.00 -10.04 -11.85
CA PHE A 116 8.34 -11.47 -11.96
C PHE A 116 8.71 -11.91 -13.40
N LEU A 117 7.99 -11.39 -14.41
CA LEU A 117 8.19 -11.74 -15.82
C LEU A 117 8.83 -10.61 -16.64
N THR A 118 9.61 -9.73 -15.99
CA THR A 118 10.16 -8.52 -16.63
C THR A 118 11.08 -8.80 -17.82
N GLU A 119 11.73 -9.95 -17.87
CA GLU A 119 12.53 -10.33 -19.06
C GLU A 119 11.65 -10.62 -20.30
N HIS A 120 10.37 -10.95 -20.11
CA HIS A 120 9.40 -11.17 -21.19
C HIS A 120 8.59 -9.91 -21.49
N PHE A 121 8.24 -9.14 -20.45
CA PHE A 121 7.45 -7.91 -20.54
C PHE A 121 8.21 -6.75 -19.89
N PRO A 122 9.25 -6.20 -20.55
CA PRO A 122 10.14 -5.21 -19.94
C PRO A 122 9.57 -3.78 -19.91
N HIS A 123 8.46 -3.53 -20.62
CA HIS A 123 7.85 -2.22 -20.75
C HIS A 123 6.67 -2.05 -19.80
N ALA A 124 6.48 -0.83 -19.31
CA ALA A 124 5.34 -0.54 -18.45
C ALA A 124 4.01 -0.75 -19.18
N GLN A 125 3.04 -1.36 -18.49
CA GLN A 125 1.69 -1.58 -18.99
C GLN A 125 0.67 -1.33 -17.88
N LYS A 126 -0.57 -1.05 -18.26
CA LYS A 126 -1.67 -0.78 -17.33
C LYS A 126 -2.96 -1.47 -17.79
N SER A 127 -3.73 -1.97 -16.83
CA SER A 127 -5.12 -2.36 -17.01
C SER A 127 -5.96 -1.76 -15.88
N ILE A 128 -7.04 -1.09 -16.25
CA ILE A 128 -8.02 -0.54 -15.32
C ILE A 128 -9.19 -1.50 -15.11
N TRP A 129 -9.66 -1.57 -13.87
CA TRP A 129 -10.70 -2.46 -13.39
C TRP A 129 -11.81 -1.64 -12.75
N ASP A 130 -13.04 -1.78 -13.25
CA ASP A 130 -14.21 -1.14 -12.67
C ASP A 130 -14.84 -2.09 -11.63
N PHE A 131 -15.38 -1.53 -10.54
CA PHE A 131 -16.02 -2.30 -9.47
C PHE A 131 -17.56 -2.22 -9.59
N GLU A 132 -18.20 -3.39 -9.65
CA GLU A 132 -19.65 -3.54 -9.81
C GLU A 132 -20.20 -4.41 -8.66
N GLY A 133 -20.42 -3.79 -7.50
CA GLY A 133 -20.74 -4.52 -6.28
C GLY A 133 -19.58 -5.43 -5.85
N MET A 134 -19.82 -6.73 -5.77
CA MET A 134 -18.77 -7.72 -5.43
C MET A 134 -17.90 -8.12 -6.64
N PHE A 135 -18.26 -7.70 -7.85
CA PHE A 135 -17.62 -8.13 -9.09
C PHE A 135 -16.71 -7.05 -9.67
N THR A 136 -15.76 -7.48 -10.51
CA THR A 136 -14.94 -6.56 -11.29
C THR A 136 -14.73 -7.07 -12.72
N LYS A 137 -14.45 -6.13 -13.63
CA LYS A 137 -14.08 -6.39 -15.02
C LYS A 137 -13.15 -5.30 -15.52
N SER A 138 -12.40 -5.59 -16.59
CA SER A 138 -11.53 -4.61 -17.24
C SER A 138 -11.94 -4.36 -18.68
N ARG A 139 -12.00 -3.09 -19.08
CA ARG A 139 -12.13 -2.72 -20.50
C ARG A 139 -10.96 -3.20 -21.37
N HIS A 140 -9.82 -3.51 -20.76
CA HIS A 140 -8.61 -4.00 -21.43
C HIS A 140 -8.57 -5.52 -21.58
N ILE A 141 -9.42 -6.27 -20.87
CA ILE A 141 -9.43 -7.73 -20.86
C ILE A 141 -10.86 -8.24 -21.11
N PRO A 142 -11.26 -8.36 -22.39
CA PRO A 142 -12.61 -8.78 -22.74
C PRO A 142 -12.95 -10.19 -22.26
N GLY A 143 -14.22 -10.40 -21.90
CA GLY A 143 -14.74 -11.72 -21.52
C GLY A 143 -14.40 -12.16 -20.09
N VAL A 144 -13.77 -11.29 -19.29
CA VAL A 144 -13.41 -11.57 -17.90
C VAL A 144 -14.32 -10.80 -16.94
N ASN A 145 -14.96 -11.52 -16.03
CA ASN A 145 -15.70 -10.97 -14.89
C ASN A 145 -15.59 -11.95 -13.72
N PHE A 146 -15.26 -11.47 -12.53
CA PHE A 146 -15.08 -12.31 -11.35
C PHE A 146 -15.40 -11.54 -10.07
N ALA A 147 -15.70 -12.29 -9.00
CA ALA A 147 -15.88 -11.74 -7.68
C ALA A 147 -14.52 -11.42 -7.03
N GLY A 148 -14.39 -10.24 -6.42
CA GLY A 148 -13.17 -9.82 -5.76
C GLY A 148 -12.86 -10.65 -4.51
N LEU A 149 -11.60 -11.06 -4.36
CA LEU A 149 -11.06 -11.50 -3.08
C LEU A 149 -10.44 -10.28 -2.40
N ILE A 150 -11.27 -9.48 -1.74
CA ILE A 150 -10.86 -8.18 -1.19
C ILE A 150 -9.99 -8.43 0.06
N HIS A 151 -8.81 -7.82 0.12
CA HIS A 151 -7.85 -7.98 1.20
C HIS A 151 -6.91 -6.76 1.27
N PRO A 152 -6.33 -6.44 2.45
CA PRO A 152 -5.26 -5.46 2.54
C PRO A 152 -3.97 -6.10 2.02
N GLY A 153 -3.29 -5.42 1.09
CA GLY A 153 -1.95 -5.84 0.64
C GLY A 153 -0.87 -5.67 1.72
N LEU A 154 -1.07 -4.72 2.65
CA LEU A 154 -0.11 -4.38 3.69
C LEU A 154 -0.84 -3.99 4.98
N ILE A 155 -0.51 -4.68 6.08
CA ILE A 155 -0.97 -4.39 7.45
C ILE A 155 0.09 -4.91 8.43
N GLY A 156 0.36 -4.17 9.51
CA GLY A 156 1.37 -4.55 10.51
C GLY A 156 1.46 -3.56 11.66
N CYS A 157 2.22 -3.94 12.70
CA CYS A 157 2.56 -3.07 13.83
C CYS A 157 3.93 -2.42 13.62
N LEU A 158 4.20 -1.33 14.33
CA LEU A 158 5.52 -0.69 14.33
C LEU A 158 6.60 -1.66 14.83
N PRO A 159 7.81 -1.64 14.24
CA PRO A 159 8.95 -2.37 14.79
C PRO A 159 9.47 -1.71 16.07
N ASP A 160 10.19 -2.47 16.89
CA ASP A 160 11.10 -1.86 17.87
C ASP A 160 12.41 -1.42 17.18
N GLN A 161 13.26 -0.67 17.89
CA GLN A 161 14.52 -0.18 17.31
C GLN A 161 15.42 -1.32 16.85
N LYS A 162 15.50 -2.42 17.62
CA LYS A 162 16.35 -3.57 17.29
C LYS A 162 15.92 -4.24 15.98
N MET A 163 14.61 -4.35 15.76
CA MET A 163 14.03 -4.92 14.55
C MET A 163 14.28 -4.00 13.36
N LEU A 164 14.11 -2.69 13.51
CA LEU A 164 14.45 -1.70 12.47
C LEU A 164 15.93 -1.77 12.08
N ASP A 165 16.84 -1.79 13.07
CA ASP A 165 18.29 -1.88 12.84
C ASP A 165 18.65 -3.16 12.06
N MET A 166 18.06 -4.29 12.45
CA MET A 166 18.27 -5.58 11.79
C MET A 166 17.78 -5.58 10.33
N TRP A 167 16.65 -4.94 10.05
CA TRP A 167 16.13 -4.81 8.68
C TRP A 167 17.09 -3.99 7.82
N ASN A 168 17.48 -2.83 8.32
CA ASN A 168 18.37 -1.92 7.60
C ASN A 168 19.73 -2.57 7.33
N GLU A 169 20.36 -3.21 8.33
CA GLU A 169 21.66 -3.85 8.18
C GLU A 169 21.65 -4.90 7.08
N ARG A 170 20.75 -5.89 7.16
CA ARG A 170 20.73 -7.00 6.20
C ARG A 170 20.33 -6.57 4.79
N GLU A 171 19.48 -5.54 4.66
CA GLU A 171 18.98 -5.07 3.36
C GLU A 171 20.03 -4.20 2.65
N VAL A 172 20.72 -3.33 3.40
CA VAL A 172 21.87 -2.57 2.89
C VAL A 172 23.02 -3.50 2.49
N ASP A 173 23.33 -4.51 3.30
CA ASP A 173 24.35 -5.51 2.96
C ASP A 173 24.00 -6.26 1.67
N PHE A 174 22.72 -6.59 1.47
CA PHE A 174 22.28 -7.25 0.24
C PHE A 174 22.42 -6.35 -0.99
N ILE A 175 22.04 -5.06 -0.87
CA ILE A 175 22.24 -4.06 -1.93
C ILE A 175 23.73 -3.96 -2.28
N ALA A 176 24.62 -3.94 -1.28
CA ALA A 176 26.06 -3.83 -1.49
C ALA A 176 26.66 -4.99 -2.31
N THR A 177 25.98 -6.14 -2.42
CA THR A 177 26.43 -7.24 -3.28
C THR A 177 26.31 -6.93 -4.77
N GLN A 178 25.34 -6.10 -5.18
CA GLN A 178 25.12 -5.67 -6.57
C GLN A 178 24.51 -4.25 -6.62
N PRO A 179 25.28 -3.20 -6.26
CA PRO A 179 24.74 -1.85 -6.04
C PRO A 179 24.16 -1.20 -7.32
N ASP A 180 24.65 -1.58 -8.50
CA ASP A 180 24.22 -1.02 -9.79
C ASP A 180 23.19 -1.91 -10.52
N ARG A 181 22.62 -2.93 -9.86
CA ARG A 181 21.64 -3.84 -10.48
C ARG A 181 20.35 -3.11 -10.81
N VAL A 182 19.78 -3.40 -11.99
CA VAL A 182 18.46 -2.92 -12.42
C VAL A 182 17.54 -4.09 -12.75
N PRO A 183 16.37 -4.23 -12.07
CA PRO A 183 15.93 -3.48 -10.88
C PRO A 183 16.83 -3.68 -9.66
N PRO A 184 16.78 -2.81 -8.63
CA PRO A 184 17.58 -2.97 -7.42
C PRO A 184 17.20 -4.26 -6.67
N LEU A 185 18.11 -4.74 -5.82
CA LEU A 185 17.92 -5.96 -5.01
C LEU A 185 16.99 -5.75 -3.81
N ALA A 186 17.08 -4.58 -3.18
CA ALA A 186 16.23 -4.10 -2.10
C ALA A 186 16.13 -2.57 -2.21
N ASN A 187 15.24 -1.95 -1.45
CA ASN A 187 15.13 -0.49 -1.38
C ASN A 187 15.69 -0.04 -0.02
N PRO A 188 16.72 0.81 0.02
CA PRO A 188 17.25 1.30 1.29
C PRO A 188 16.20 2.15 2.02
N PRO A 189 16.28 2.24 3.36
CA PRO A 189 15.36 3.02 4.20
C PRO A 189 15.26 4.51 3.80
#